data_AF-A0A9D1RZR7-F1
#
_entry.id   AF-A0A9D1RZR7-F1
#
_cell.length_a   1.000
_cell.length_b   1.000
_cell.length_c   1.000
_cell.angle_alpha   90.00
_cell.angle_beta   90.00
_cell.angle_gamma   90.00
#
_symmetry.space_group_name_H-M   'P 1'
#
loop_
_entity.id
_entity.type
_entity.pdbx_description
1 polymer ?
#
loop_
_entity_poly.entity_id
_entity_poly.type
_entity_poly.pdbx_seq_one_letter_code
_entity_poly.pdbx_strand_id
1 'polypeptide(L)'
;MTELLNHVVLSVLTLIALSLSRVNVIIALLLAALVGGVTAGLGITETFTILIEGLGGQGETALSYILLGTMAVVVSRSGITQRLVDRVLPLLSGKRAFVLFSIAGLACFSQNLIPVHIAFIPILIPPLLSAFNRLGIDRRAVATALTFGLKAPYLLIPVGFGLIFQTIVVDAMNENGMEIALSDIPLAMVIPVAGMVLGLCVAVLISYRKNRVYATTADDAGPATPSPAVSAAGSSRRGWPMKDIVVLVSLAVALVLQLVFESLVIAALGGLLVIFIFRAERWRDGDDVVAKGVAMMGTIAFIMLVASGYAQVLTETGAVEDLVA
;
A
#
# COMPACT_ATOMS: atom_id res chain seq x y z
N MET A 1 16.64 -26.61 -23.46
CA MET A 1 17.21 -26.79 -22.10
C MET A 1 16.03 -26.92 -21.15
N THR A 2 16.07 -27.83 -20.18
CA THR A 2 14.95 -28.06 -19.23
C THR A 2 14.44 -26.73 -18.65
N GLU A 3 13.13 -26.50 -18.62
CA GLU A 3 12.53 -25.23 -18.17
C GLU A 3 13.02 -24.74 -16.79
N LEU A 4 13.51 -25.65 -15.94
CA LEU A 4 14.18 -25.34 -14.67
C LEU A 4 15.51 -24.56 -14.80
N LEU A 5 16.13 -24.54 -15.97
CA LEU A 5 17.36 -23.80 -16.27
C LEU A 5 17.09 -22.45 -16.96
N ASN A 6 15.82 -22.06 -17.12
CA ASN A 6 15.49 -20.73 -17.61
C ASN A 6 16.03 -19.66 -16.63
N HIS A 7 16.69 -18.65 -17.17
CA HIS A 7 17.33 -17.57 -16.45
C HIS A 7 16.36 -16.81 -15.52
N VAL A 8 15.10 -16.66 -15.94
CA VAL A 8 14.01 -16.08 -15.13
C VAL A 8 13.69 -16.95 -13.93
N VAL A 9 13.55 -18.27 -14.13
CA VAL A 9 13.24 -19.21 -13.04
C VAL A 9 14.35 -19.22 -12.01
N LEU A 10 15.62 -19.26 -12.45
CA LEU A 10 16.78 -19.18 -11.56
C LEU A 10 16.82 -17.86 -10.78
N SER A 11 16.53 -16.75 -11.45
CA SER A 11 16.45 -15.42 -10.82
C SER A 11 15.36 -15.35 -9.75
N VAL A 12 14.15 -15.80 -10.06
CA VAL A 12 13.00 -15.79 -9.15
C VAL A 12 13.23 -16.73 -7.96
N LEU A 13 13.78 -17.92 -8.18
CA LEU A 13 14.14 -18.85 -7.10
C LEU A 13 15.21 -18.25 -6.19
N THR A 14 16.19 -17.55 -6.74
CA THR A 14 17.21 -16.83 -5.96
C THR A 14 16.56 -15.74 -5.11
N LEU A 15 15.66 -14.94 -5.69
CA LEU A 15 14.92 -13.90 -4.96
C LEU A 15 14.12 -14.50 -3.79
N ILE A 16 13.41 -15.61 -4.02
CA ILE A 16 12.62 -16.31 -3.00
C ILE A 16 13.54 -16.85 -1.89
N ALA A 17 14.62 -17.53 -2.25
CA ALA A 17 15.56 -18.11 -1.29
C ALA A 17 16.21 -17.04 -0.39
N LEU A 18 16.64 -15.91 -0.98
CA LEU A 18 17.21 -14.78 -0.24
C LEU A 18 16.16 -14.12 0.67
N SER A 19 14.93 -13.94 0.17
CA SER A 19 13.83 -13.36 0.95
C SER A 19 13.45 -14.24 2.16
N LEU A 20 13.40 -15.57 1.97
CA LEU A 20 13.15 -16.54 3.05
C LEU A 20 14.31 -16.59 4.05
N SER A 21 15.54 -16.33 3.59
CA SER A 21 16.74 -16.23 4.43
C SER A 21 16.84 -14.89 5.19
N ARG A 22 15.80 -14.06 5.14
CA ARG A 22 15.73 -12.73 5.79
C ARG A 22 16.79 -11.75 5.32
N VAL A 23 17.28 -11.89 4.08
CA VAL A 23 18.11 -10.86 3.44
C VAL A 23 17.24 -9.64 3.14
N ASN A 24 17.82 -8.44 3.21
CA ASN A 24 17.09 -7.21 2.87
C ASN A 24 16.54 -7.30 1.44
N VAL A 25 15.26 -6.95 1.25
CA VAL A 25 14.54 -7.08 -0.03
C VAL A 25 15.27 -6.38 -1.18
N ILE A 26 15.84 -5.20 -0.93
CA ILE A 26 16.60 -4.46 -1.95
C ILE A 26 17.81 -5.27 -2.41
N ILE A 27 18.58 -5.80 -1.45
CA ILE A 27 19.75 -6.64 -1.73
C ILE A 27 19.33 -7.91 -2.45
N ALA A 28 18.22 -8.53 -2.04
CA ALA A 28 17.69 -9.72 -2.68
C ALA A 28 17.30 -9.47 -4.15
N LEU A 29 16.66 -8.34 -4.45
CA LEU A 29 16.31 -7.94 -5.82
C LEU A 29 17.56 -7.67 -6.67
N LEU A 30 18.55 -6.96 -6.14
CA LEU A 30 19.80 -6.68 -6.86
C LEU A 30 20.58 -7.96 -7.18
N LEU A 31 20.68 -8.89 -6.22
CA LEU A 31 21.33 -10.17 -6.43
C LEU A 31 20.55 -11.07 -7.40
N ALA A 32 19.22 -11.09 -7.29
CA ALA A 32 18.38 -11.84 -8.22
C ALA A 32 18.47 -11.29 -9.66
N ALA A 33 18.52 -9.96 -9.82
CA ALA A 33 18.75 -9.32 -11.12
C ALA A 33 20.09 -9.74 -11.71
N LEU A 34 21.15 -9.73 -10.88
CA LEU A 34 22.48 -10.16 -11.30
C LEU A 34 22.48 -11.63 -11.74
N VAL A 35 21.82 -12.52 -11.00
CA VAL A 35 21.69 -13.93 -11.40
C VAL A 35 20.93 -14.06 -12.71
N GLY A 36 19.81 -13.33 -12.88
CA GLY A 36 19.03 -13.34 -14.12
C GLY A 36 19.85 -12.87 -15.33
N GLY A 37 20.51 -11.72 -15.22
CA GLY A 37 21.30 -11.16 -16.31
C GLY A 37 22.54 -12.00 -16.66
N VAL A 38 23.32 -12.41 -15.66
CA VAL A 38 24.54 -13.21 -15.91
C VAL A 38 24.22 -14.58 -16.47
N THR A 39 23.16 -15.23 -15.98
CA THR A 39 22.78 -16.54 -16.53
C THR A 39 22.27 -16.43 -17.96
N ALA A 40 21.64 -15.30 -18.33
CA ALA A 40 21.26 -14.99 -19.71
C ALA A 40 22.42 -14.55 -20.61
N GLY A 41 23.66 -14.51 -20.11
CA GLY A 41 24.85 -14.16 -20.87
C GLY A 41 25.20 -12.67 -20.87
N LEU A 42 24.46 -11.82 -20.14
CA LEU A 42 24.81 -10.42 -19.97
C LEU A 42 26.04 -10.27 -19.06
N GLY A 43 26.88 -9.28 -19.35
CA GLY A 43 27.95 -8.89 -18.43
C GLY A 43 27.39 -8.32 -17.12
N ILE A 44 28.17 -8.34 -16.03
CA ILE A 44 27.77 -7.71 -14.76
C ILE A 44 27.46 -6.23 -14.95
N THR A 45 28.34 -5.50 -15.65
CA THR A 45 28.18 -4.07 -15.93
C THR A 45 26.94 -3.78 -16.76
N GLU A 46 26.69 -4.59 -17.78
CA GLU A 46 25.53 -4.47 -18.66
C GLU A 46 24.23 -4.73 -17.90
N THR A 47 24.20 -5.79 -17.07
CA THR A 47 23.06 -6.09 -16.20
C THR A 47 22.72 -4.92 -15.28
N PHE A 48 23.72 -4.28 -14.66
CA PHE A 48 23.48 -3.11 -13.82
C PHE A 48 23.07 -1.88 -14.63
N THR A 49 23.52 -1.74 -15.87
CA THR A 49 23.11 -0.64 -16.76
C THR A 49 21.62 -0.76 -17.07
N ILE A 50 21.18 -1.93 -17.53
CA ILE A 50 19.76 -2.23 -17.80
C ILE A 50 18.92 -2.06 -16.53
N LEU A 51 19.41 -2.53 -15.38
CA LEU A 51 18.72 -2.36 -14.10
C LEU A 51 18.52 -0.87 -13.77
N ILE A 52 19.57 -0.05 -13.90
CA ILE A 52 19.52 1.39 -13.61
C ILE A 52 18.57 2.12 -14.56
N GLU A 53 18.58 1.77 -15.84
CA GLU A 53 17.64 2.32 -16.82
C GLU A 53 16.18 1.95 -16.48
N GLY A 54 15.95 0.72 -16.02
CA GLY A 54 14.63 0.24 -15.61
C GLY A 54 14.09 0.82 -14.31
N LEU A 55 14.92 1.46 -13.46
CA LEU A 55 14.45 2.10 -12.21
C LEU A 55 13.37 3.16 -12.47
N GLY A 56 13.44 3.85 -13.60
CA GLY A 56 12.50 4.91 -13.96
C GLY A 56 11.05 4.45 -14.14
N GLY A 57 10.83 3.17 -14.46
CA GLY A 57 9.50 2.61 -14.75
C GLY A 57 8.50 2.72 -13.60
N GLN A 58 8.96 2.87 -12.35
CA GLN A 58 8.12 3.12 -11.19
C GLN A 58 8.43 4.44 -10.47
N GLY A 59 9.01 5.41 -11.18
CA GLY A 59 9.34 6.73 -10.66
C GLY A 59 8.13 7.49 -10.09
N GLU A 60 7.01 7.50 -10.81
CA GLU A 60 5.77 8.16 -10.35
C GLU A 60 5.26 7.53 -9.04
N THR A 61 5.20 6.18 -8.99
CA THR A 61 4.77 5.44 -7.81
C THR A 61 5.68 5.70 -6.62
N ALA A 62 6.99 5.69 -6.82
CA ALA A 62 7.97 5.98 -5.77
C ALA A 62 7.82 7.41 -5.22
N LEU A 63 7.68 8.40 -6.10
CA LEU A 63 7.43 9.79 -5.72
C LEU A 63 6.11 9.92 -4.94
N SER A 64 5.06 9.23 -5.39
CA SER A 64 3.76 9.25 -4.72
C SER A 64 3.83 8.73 -3.29
N TYR A 65 4.60 7.65 -3.04
CA TYR A 65 4.80 7.11 -1.69
C TYR A 65 5.49 8.10 -0.76
N ILE A 66 6.48 8.84 -1.25
CA ILE A 66 7.15 9.89 -0.47
C ILE A 66 6.18 11.02 -0.10
N LEU A 67 5.37 11.47 -1.06
CA LEU A 67 4.39 12.55 -0.84
C LEU A 67 3.25 12.11 0.07
N LEU A 68 2.73 10.89 -0.11
CA LEU A 68 1.74 10.27 0.77
C LEU A 68 2.30 10.08 2.19
N GLY A 69 3.56 9.70 2.33
CA GLY A 69 4.26 9.66 3.60
C GLY A 69 4.30 11.02 4.28
N THR A 70 4.66 12.07 3.53
CA THR A 70 4.67 13.45 4.00
C THR A 70 3.28 13.88 4.50
N MET A 71 2.23 13.59 3.74
CA MET A 71 0.85 13.87 4.15
C MET A 71 0.44 13.07 5.40
N ALA A 72 0.84 11.79 5.51
CA ALA A 72 0.60 10.98 6.69
C ALA A 72 1.30 11.56 7.94
N VAL A 73 2.50 12.14 7.81
CA VAL A 73 3.16 12.89 8.90
C VAL A 73 2.31 14.08 9.33
N VAL A 74 1.78 14.88 8.40
CA VAL A 74 0.92 16.02 8.77
C VAL A 74 -0.35 15.56 9.48
N VAL A 75 -1.02 14.54 8.93
CA VAL A 75 -2.28 14.01 9.50
C VAL A 75 -2.06 13.48 10.90
N SER A 76 -0.97 12.74 11.13
CA SER A 76 -0.64 12.20 12.46
C SER A 76 -0.24 13.28 13.47
N ARG A 77 0.48 14.33 13.05
CA ARG A 77 0.75 15.50 13.89
C ARG A 77 -0.49 16.33 14.19
N SER A 78 -1.49 16.26 13.31
CA SER A 78 -2.75 16.93 13.55
C SER A 78 -3.52 16.22 14.67
N GLY A 79 -4.22 17.00 15.51
CA GLY A 79 -5.07 16.45 16.57
C GLY A 79 -6.32 15.75 16.04
N ILE A 80 -6.46 15.58 14.71
CA ILE A 80 -7.62 15.00 14.05
C ILE A 80 -7.80 13.52 14.44
N THR A 81 -6.70 12.78 14.64
CA THR A 81 -6.70 11.34 14.92
C THR A 81 -7.56 11.02 16.14
N GLN A 82 -7.32 11.67 17.29
CA GLN A 82 -8.10 11.43 18.50
C GLN A 82 -9.58 11.82 18.34
N ARG A 83 -9.87 12.92 17.63
CA ARG A 83 -11.25 13.40 17.44
C ARG A 83 -12.05 12.51 16.48
N LEU A 84 -11.40 12.02 15.43
CA LEU A 84 -11.99 11.08 14.49
C LEU A 84 -12.29 9.76 15.21
N VAL A 85 -11.38 9.30 16.06
CA VAL A 85 -11.60 8.13 16.93
C VAL A 85 -12.83 8.32 17.81
N ASP A 86 -12.96 9.44 18.53
CA ASP A 86 -14.11 9.70 19.40
C ASP A 86 -15.46 9.73 18.63
N ARG A 87 -15.43 10.11 17.35
CA ARG A 87 -16.61 10.12 16.45
C ARG A 87 -16.90 8.77 15.80
N VAL A 88 -15.87 8.00 15.46
CA VAL A 88 -15.97 6.71 14.75
C VAL A 88 -16.20 5.56 15.73
N LEU A 89 -15.70 5.65 16.95
CA LEU A 89 -15.84 4.62 17.99
C LEU A 89 -17.31 4.24 18.28
N PRO A 90 -18.28 5.19 18.35
CA PRO A 90 -19.70 4.85 18.47
C PRO A 90 -20.26 4.13 17.22
N LEU A 91 -19.78 4.47 16.03
CA LEU A 91 -20.18 3.82 14.76
C LEU A 91 -19.62 2.40 14.65
N LEU A 92 -18.48 2.14 15.28
CA LEU A 92 -17.83 0.82 15.36
C LEU A 92 -18.23 0.04 16.62
N SER A 93 -19.29 0.46 17.33
CA SER A 93 -19.79 -0.24 18.50
C SER A 93 -20.62 -1.47 18.08
N GLY A 94 -19.99 -2.64 18.08
CA GLY A 94 -20.63 -3.88 17.66
C GLY A 94 -19.78 -5.11 17.92
N LYS A 95 -20.25 -6.28 17.47
CA LYS A 95 -19.44 -7.52 17.53
C LYS A 95 -18.18 -7.32 16.69
N ARG A 96 -17.00 -7.59 17.25
CA ARG A 96 -15.70 -7.39 16.57
C ARG A 96 -15.63 -8.00 15.17
N ALA A 97 -16.17 -9.21 15.01
CA ALA A 97 -16.25 -9.87 13.71
C ALA A 97 -17.08 -9.05 12.71
N PHE A 98 -18.21 -8.49 13.14
CA PHE A 98 -19.04 -7.62 12.29
C PHE A 98 -18.29 -6.35 11.88
N VAL A 99 -17.54 -5.74 12.80
CA VAL A 99 -16.69 -4.57 12.49
C VAL A 99 -15.63 -4.94 11.44
N LEU A 100 -14.92 -6.06 11.63
CA LEU A 100 -13.89 -6.52 10.70
C LEU A 100 -14.46 -6.88 9.32
N PHE A 101 -15.60 -7.55 9.25
CA PHE A 101 -16.29 -7.82 7.98
C PHE A 101 -16.84 -6.56 7.32
N SER A 102 -17.30 -5.58 8.10
CA SER A 102 -17.73 -4.28 7.56
C SER A 102 -16.56 -3.51 6.98
N ILE A 103 -15.38 -3.54 7.63
CA ILE A 103 -14.14 -2.95 7.11
C ILE A 103 -13.73 -3.67 5.82
N ALA A 104 -13.77 -5.00 5.78
CA ALA A 104 -13.47 -5.77 4.57
C ALA A 104 -14.43 -5.41 3.43
N GLY A 105 -15.74 -5.35 3.69
CA GLY A 105 -16.74 -4.96 2.70
C GLY A 105 -16.56 -3.53 2.20
N LEU A 106 -16.30 -2.57 3.09
CA LEU A 106 -16.00 -1.19 2.71
C LEU A 106 -14.73 -1.10 1.87
N ALA A 107 -13.68 -1.85 2.23
CA ALA A 107 -12.45 -1.93 1.46
C ALA A 107 -12.70 -2.49 0.05
N CYS A 108 -13.59 -3.47 -0.11
CA CYS A 108 -13.97 -4.00 -1.43
C CYS A 108 -14.51 -2.91 -2.35
N PHE A 109 -15.42 -2.07 -1.85
CA PHE A 109 -15.98 -0.96 -2.62
C PHE A 109 -14.94 0.16 -2.85
N SER A 110 -14.14 0.47 -1.84
CA SER A 110 -13.14 1.54 -1.84
C SER A 110 -11.95 1.31 -2.79
N GLN A 111 -11.81 0.11 -3.36
CA GLN A 111 -10.84 -0.16 -4.41
C GLN A 111 -11.53 -0.42 -5.74
N ASN A 112 -12.48 -1.37 -5.77
CA ASN A 112 -13.02 -1.88 -7.02
C ASN A 112 -13.95 -0.88 -7.71
N LEU A 113 -14.81 -0.20 -6.94
CA LEU A 113 -15.81 0.72 -7.49
C LEU A 113 -15.23 2.13 -7.67
N ILE A 114 -14.43 2.57 -6.71
CA ILE A 114 -13.80 3.88 -6.70
C ILE A 114 -12.32 3.63 -6.41
N PRO A 115 -11.36 3.93 -7.31
CA PRO A 115 -9.94 3.58 -7.12
C PRO A 115 -9.22 4.53 -6.14
N VAL A 116 -9.73 4.63 -4.91
CA VAL A 116 -9.21 5.53 -3.86
C VAL A 116 -8.29 4.84 -2.86
N HIS A 117 -8.17 3.51 -2.92
CA HIS A 117 -7.41 2.70 -1.97
C HIS A 117 -5.95 3.12 -1.79
N ILE A 118 -5.26 3.55 -2.86
CA ILE A 118 -3.84 3.90 -2.81
C ILE A 118 -3.61 5.16 -1.94
N ALA A 119 -4.55 6.11 -1.98
CA ALA A 119 -4.53 7.26 -1.08
C ALA A 119 -5.14 6.91 0.29
N PHE A 120 -6.18 6.09 0.33
CA PHE A 120 -6.94 5.74 1.53
C PHE A 120 -6.09 5.04 2.60
N ILE A 121 -5.23 4.08 2.26
CA ILE A 121 -4.49 3.32 3.28
C ILE A 121 -3.50 4.22 4.04
N PRO A 122 -2.58 4.95 3.37
CA PRO A 122 -1.61 5.77 4.07
C PRO A 122 -2.25 6.93 4.84
N ILE A 123 -3.40 7.43 4.36
CA ILE A 123 -4.09 8.58 4.94
C ILE A 123 -5.01 8.19 6.10
N LEU A 124 -5.88 7.19 5.90
CA LEU A 124 -7.00 6.92 6.82
C LEU A 124 -6.67 5.87 7.87
N ILE A 125 -5.81 4.89 7.57
CA ILE A 125 -5.52 3.81 8.51
C ILE A 125 -4.74 4.28 9.74
N PRO A 126 -3.70 5.14 9.64
CA PRO A 126 -2.97 5.59 10.83
C PRO A 126 -3.89 6.26 11.87
N PRO A 127 -4.82 7.16 11.49
CA PRO A 127 -5.81 7.69 12.43
C PRO A 127 -6.70 6.64 13.11
N LEU A 128 -7.05 5.55 12.41
CA LEU A 128 -7.95 4.53 12.94
C LEU A 128 -7.27 3.51 13.87
N LEU A 129 -5.94 3.45 13.90
CA LEU A 129 -5.20 2.53 14.78
C LEU A 129 -5.56 2.71 16.27
N SER A 130 -5.70 3.96 16.71
CA SER A 130 -6.13 4.30 18.07
C SER A 130 -7.55 3.81 18.37
N ALA A 131 -8.47 3.89 17.39
CA ALA A 131 -9.83 3.35 17.54
C ALA A 131 -9.81 1.83 17.69
N PHE A 132 -9.04 1.13 16.86
CA PHE A 132 -8.91 -0.33 16.93
C PHE A 132 -8.32 -0.80 18.26
N ASN A 133 -7.33 -0.07 18.80
CA ASN A 133 -6.77 -0.33 20.12
C ASN A 133 -7.81 -0.17 21.23
N ARG A 134 -8.61 0.90 21.21
CA ARG A 134 -9.68 1.13 22.20
C ARG A 134 -10.77 0.05 22.15
N LEU A 135 -11.06 -0.50 20.98
CA LEU A 135 -11.99 -1.62 20.78
C LEU A 135 -11.38 -3.00 21.13
N GLY A 136 -10.08 -3.06 21.40
CA GLY A 136 -9.36 -4.30 21.67
C GLY A 136 -9.31 -5.24 20.47
N ILE A 137 -9.32 -4.68 19.25
CA ILE A 137 -9.24 -5.42 17.99
C ILE A 137 -7.78 -5.70 17.67
N ASP A 138 -7.46 -6.95 17.30
CA ASP A 138 -6.12 -7.30 16.83
C ASP A 138 -5.84 -6.61 15.48
N ARG A 139 -4.79 -5.79 15.43
CA ARG A 139 -4.37 -5.07 14.21
C ARG A 139 -4.07 -6.01 13.05
N ARG A 140 -3.67 -7.25 13.33
CA ARG A 140 -3.46 -8.27 12.29
C ARG A 140 -4.78 -8.68 11.65
N ALA A 141 -5.87 -8.74 12.41
CA ALA A 141 -7.20 -8.99 11.86
C ALA A 141 -7.65 -7.85 10.94
N VAL A 142 -7.38 -6.61 11.35
CA VAL A 142 -7.66 -5.42 10.53
C VAL A 142 -6.83 -5.45 9.26
N ALA A 143 -5.52 -5.73 9.37
CA ALA A 143 -4.65 -5.88 8.21
C ALA A 143 -5.17 -6.96 7.27
N THR A 144 -5.51 -8.16 7.77
CA THR A 144 -6.08 -9.23 6.93
C THR A 144 -7.39 -8.83 6.27
N ALA A 145 -8.29 -8.16 7.00
CA ALA A 145 -9.56 -7.67 6.45
C ALA A 145 -9.35 -6.64 5.33
N LEU A 146 -8.42 -5.70 5.53
CA LEU A 146 -8.05 -4.72 4.51
C LEU A 146 -7.36 -5.39 3.33
N THR A 147 -6.35 -6.24 3.53
CA THR A 147 -5.65 -6.93 2.44
C THR A 147 -6.60 -7.80 1.62
N PHE A 148 -7.52 -8.52 2.28
CA PHE A 148 -8.57 -9.26 1.59
C PHE A 148 -9.46 -8.32 0.78
N GLY A 149 -10.03 -7.30 1.42
CA GLY A 149 -11.01 -6.43 0.78
C GLY A 149 -10.42 -5.64 -0.38
N LEU A 150 -9.14 -5.31 -0.31
CA LEU A 150 -8.42 -4.64 -1.38
C LEU A 150 -8.03 -5.60 -2.51
N LYS A 151 -7.67 -6.86 -2.22
CA LYS A 151 -7.15 -7.79 -3.23
C LYS A 151 -8.21 -8.63 -3.93
N ALA A 152 -9.11 -9.24 -3.17
CA ALA A 152 -10.04 -10.24 -3.68
C ALA A 152 -11.01 -9.71 -4.77
N PRO A 153 -11.56 -8.49 -4.65
CA PRO A 153 -12.57 -8.02 -5.61
C PRO A 153 -12.02 -7.77 -7.01
N TYR A 154 -10.85 -7.13 -7.15
CA TYR A 154 -10.32 -6.79 -8.46
C TYR A 154 -9.89 -8.05 -9.25
N LEU A 155 -9.54 -9.12 -8.53
CA LEU A 155 -9.19 -10.41 -9.14
C LEU A 155 -10.40 -11.13 -9.74
N LEU A 156 -11.59 -10.94 -9.17
CA LEU A 156 -12.80 -11.70 -9.53
C LEU A 156 -13.81 -10.89 -10.33
N ILE A 157 -13.95 -9.59 -10.05
CA ILE A 157 -15.03 -8.74 -10.54
C ILE A 157 -14.48 -7.75 -11.57
N PRO A 158 -14.78 -7.91 -12.88
CA PRO A 158 -14.29 -7.03 -13.95
C PRO A 158 -15.06 -5.70 -13.98
N VAL A 159 -15.03 -4.94 -12.88
CA VAL A 159 -15.71 -3.63 -12.76
C VAL A 159 -14.75 -2.64 -12.12
N GLY A 160 -14.74 -1.41 -12.63
CA GLY A 160 -13.86 -0.34 -12.14
C GLY A 160 -12.39 -0.75 -12.16
N PHE A 161 -11.72 -0.74 -11.01
CA PHE A 161 -10.30 -1.14 -10.94
C PHE A 161 -10.08 -2.61 -11.30
N GLY A 162 -11.04 -3.50 -11.01
CA GLY A 162 -10.95 -4.90 -11.42
C GLY A 162 -10.91 -5.08 -12.93
N LEU A 163 -11.65 -4.26 -13.67
CA LEU A 163 -11.56 -4.27 -15.14
C LEU A 163 -10.17 -3.83 -15.61
N ILE A 164 -9.66 -2.72 -15.06
CA ILE A 164 -8.33 -2.20 -15.41
C ILE A 164 -7.24 -3.25 -15.15
N PHE A 165 -7.24 -3.86 -13.95
CA PHE A 165 -6.26 -4.89 -13.61
C PHE A 165 -6.35 -6.11 -14.53
N GLN A 166 -7.55 -6.60 -14.80
CA GLN A 166 -7.73 -7.78 -15.65
C GLN A 166 -7.31 -7.48 -17.10
N THR A 167 -7.60 -6.28 -17.61
CA THR A 167 -7.13 -5.83 -18.92
C THR A 167 -5.60 -5.78 -18.98
N ILE A 168 -4.92 -5.22 -17.96
CA ILE A 168 -3.44 -5.23 -17.90
C ILE A 168 -2.89 -6.66 -17.96
N VAL A 169 -3.53 -7.61 -17.29
CA VAL A 169 -3.13 -9.03 -17.34
C VAL A 169 -3.36 -9.61 -18.75
N VAL A 170 -4.51 -9.35 -19.37
CA VAL A 170 -4.78 -9.79 -20.76
C VAL A 170 -3.76 -9.22 -21.73
N ASP A 171 -3.53 -7.91 -21.68
CA ASP A 171 -2.64 -7.21 -22.59
C ASP A 171 -1.20 -7.73 -22.43
N ALA A 172 -0.71 -7.86 -21.19
CA ALA A 172 0.61 -8.41 -20.93
C ALA A 172 0.76 -9.87 -21.40
N MET A 173 -0.27 -10.70 -21.24
CA MET A 173 -0.21 -12.09 -21.72
C MET A 173 -0.24 -12.18 -23.25
N ASN A 174 -1.08 -11.39 -23.90
CA ASN A 174 -1.18 -11.32 -25.35
C ASN A 174 0.13 -10.77 -25.97
N GLU A 175 0.72 -9.73 -25.38
CA GLU A 175 2.01 -9.17 -25.80
C GLU A 175 3.15 -10.20 -25.72
N ASN A 176 3.07 -11.13 -24.78
CA ASN A 176 4.04 -12.22 -24.62
C ASN A 176 3.65 -13.50 -25.38
N GLY A 177 2.66 -13.44 -26.29
CA GLY A 177 2.32 -14.55 -27.19
C GLY A 177 1.26 -15.54 -26.66
N MET A 178 0.64 -15.27 -25.51
CA MET A 178 -0.43 -16.10 -24.94
C MET A 178 -1.79 -15.43 -25.14
N GLU A 179 -2.53 -15.83 -26.18
CA GLU A 179 -3.88 -15.32 -26.44
C GLU A 179 -4.86 -15.75 -25.33
N ILE A 180 -5.30 -14.79 -24.52
CA ILE A 180 -6.33 -14.99 -23.49
C ILE A 180 -7.46 -13.98 -23.62
N ALA A 181 -8.69 -14.40 -23.30
CA ALA A 181 -9.83 -13.50 -23.23
C ALA A 181 -10.02 -12.97 -21.80
N LEU A 182 -10.59 -11.77 -21.68
CA LEU A 182 -10.90 -11.17 -20.39
C LEU A 182 -11.88 -12.03 -19.55
N SER A 183 -12.73 -12.81 -20.23
CA SER A 183 -13.64 -13.77 -19.57
C SER A 183 -12.94 -14.91 -18.85
N ASP A 184 -11.69 -15.21 -19.22
CA ASP A 184 -10.96 -16.37 -18.69
C ASP A 184 -10.34 -16.05 -17.32
N ILE A 185 -10.01 -14.77 -17.08
CA ILE A 185 -9.33 -14.33 -15.86
C ILE A 185 -10.18 -14.55 -14.61
N PRO A 186 -11.45 -14.08 -14.52
CA PRO A 186 -12.26 -14.31 -13.32
C PRO A 186 -12.35 -15.78 -12.93
N LEU A 187 -12.50 -16.67 -13.92
CA LEU A 187 -12.64 -18.10 -13.70
C LEU A 187 -11.35 -18.71 -13.14
N ALA A 188 -10.20 -18.35 -13.69
CA ALA A 188 -8.89 -18.76 -13.18
C ALA A 188 -8.63 -18.22 -11.75
N MET A 189 -9.11 -17.01 -11.45
CA MET A 189 -8.91 -16.35 -10.17
C MET A 189 -9.86 -16.81 -9.06
N VAL A 190 -10.90 -17.62 -9.36
CA VAL A 190 -11.81 -18.20 -8.35
C VAL A 190 -11.03 -18.97 -7.28
N ILE A 191 -10.07 -19.80 -7.68
CA ILE A 191 -9.32 -20.67 -6.75
C ILE A 191 -8.49 -19.82 -5.76
N PRO A 192 -7.62 -18.89 -6.22
CA PRO A 192 -6.93 -17.97 -5.31
C PRO A 192 -7.88 -17.17 -4.41
N VAL A 193 -8.96 -16.63 -4.96
CA VAL A 193 -9.92 -15.80 -4.21
C VAL A 193 -10.66 -16.61 -3.15
N ALA A 194 -11.07 -17.84 -3.45
CA ALA A 194 -11.65 -18.75 -2.47
C ALA A 194 -10.69 -19.02 -1.31
N GLY A 195 -9.39 -19.21 -1.60
CA GLY A 195 -8.34 -19.30 -0.59
C GLY A 195 -8.25 -18.04 0.29
N MET A 196 -8.36 -16.85 -0.30
CA MET A 196 -8.36 -15.59 0.44
C MET A 196 -9.60 -15.43 1.33
N VAL A 197 -10.79 -15.86 0.87
CA VAL A 197 -12.03 -15.87 1.66
C VAL A 197 -11.90 -16.80 2.87
N LEU A 198 -11.40 -18.02 2.65
CA LEU A 198 -11.12 -18.97 3.72
C LEU A 198 -10.11 -18.40 4.71
N GLY A 199 -9.03 -17.78 4.21
CA GLY A 199 -8.03 -17.10 5.01
C GLY A 199 -8.62 -15.98 5.88
N LEU A 200 -9.51 -15.15 5.32
CA LEU A 200 -10.21 -14.11 6.08
C LEU A 200 -11.09 -14.72 7.18
N CYS A 201 -11.90 -15.73 6.84
CA CYS A 201 -12.77 -16.41 7.80
C CYS A 201 -11.96 -17.02 8.95
N VAL A 202 -10.86 -17.72 8.65
CA VAL A 202 -9.97 -18.28 9.67
C VAL A 202 -9.33 -17.17 10.51
N ALA A 203 -8.83 -16.10 9.87
CA ALA A 203 -8.21 -14.99 10.58
C ALA A 203 -9.17 -14.30 11.55
N VAL A 204 -10.38 -13.96 11.10
CA VAL A 204 -11.36 -13.19 11.87
C VAL A 204 -12.07 -14.05 12.92
N LEU A 205 -12.46 -15.28 12.58
CA LEU A 205 -13.29 -16.13 13.45
C LEU A 205 -12.46 -17.03 14.39
N ILE A 206 -11.23 -17.39 14.01
CA ILE A 206 -10.41 -18.36 14.73
C ILE A 206 -9.13 -17.71 15.29
N SER A 207 -8.22 -17.26 14.42
CA SER A 207 -6.86 -16.86 14.80
C SER A 207 -6.81 -15.58 15.64
N TYR A 208 -7.54 -14.54 15.23
CA TYR A 208 -7.49 -13.21 15.83
C TYR A 208 -8.77 -12.81 16.56
N ARG A 209 -9.59 -13.80 16.97
CA ARG A 209 -10.84 -13.55 17.69
C ARG A 209 -10.67 -12.97 19.10
N LYS A 210 -9.49 -13.19 19.70
CA LYS A 210 -9.22 -12.82 21.10
C LYS A 210 -9.00 -11.32 21.24
N ASN A 211 -9.38 -10.78 22.40
CA ASN A 211 -9.08 -9.40 22.75
C ASN A 211 -7.57 -9.19 22.74
N ARG A 212 -7.09 -8.13 22.10
CA ARG A 212 -5.67 -7.76 22.14
C ARG A 212 -5.52 -6.31 22.55
N VAL A 213 -4.90 -6.12 23.70
CA VAL A 213 -4.50 -4.80 24.20
C VAL A 213 -3.06 -4.58 23.72
N TYR A 214 -2.87 -3.58 22.88
CA TYR A 214 -1.55 -3.10 22.52
C TYR A 214 -1.11 -2.10 23.59
N ALA A 215 0.16 -2.18 24.00
CA ALA A 215 0.77 -1.08 24.74
C ALA A 215 0.74 0.13 23.81
N THR A 216 0.15 1.24 24.25
CA THR A 216 0.23 2.52 23.54
C THR A 216 1.68 2.96 23.50
N THR A 217 2.42 2.55 22.47
CA THR A 217 3.73 3.09 22.15
C THR A 217 3.53 4.43 21.43
N ALA A 218 4.54 5.30 21.47
CA ALA A 218 4.52 6.59 20.76
C ALA A 218 4.20 6.43 19.26
N ASP A 219 4.43 5.24 18.68
CA ASP A 219 4.10 4.88 17.30
C ASP A 219 2.59 4.74 17.02
N ASP A 220 1.77 4.49 18.04
CA ASP A 220 0.31 4.35 17.90
C ASP A 220 -0.39 5.70 17.71
N ALA A 221 0.32 6.80 17.95
CA ALA A 221 -0.12 8.16 17.68
C ALA A 221 0.28 8.64 16.27
N GLY A 222 0.99 7.82 15.48
CA GLY A 222 1.75 8.28 14.33
C GLY A 222 3.04 9.03 14.76
N PRO A 223 3.93 9.40 13.82
CA PRO A 223 5.31 9.69 14.14
C PRO A 223 5.48 10.97 14.96
N ALA A 224 6.11 10.81 16.13
CA ALA A 224 6.65 11.83 17.01
C ALA A 224 5.62 12.81 17.62
N THR A 225 4.87 12.33 18.61
CA THR A 225 4.42 13.20 19.71
C THR A 225 5.56 13.38 20.73
N PRO A 226 6.06 14.60 21.00
CA PRO A 226 6.54 14.91 22.33
C PRO A 226 5.32 14.91 23.24
N SER A 227 5.27 13.98 24.19
CA SER A 227 4.26 13.98 25.24
C SER A 227 4.52 15.15 26.20
N PRO A 228 3.61 16.12 26.39
CA PRO A 228 3.42 16.68 27.71
C PRO A 228 2.40 15.80 28.44
N ALA A 229 2.77 15.49 29.69
CA ALA A 229 2.03 14.75 30.67
C ALA A 229 0.49 14.79 30.52
N VAL A 230 -0.08 13.59 30.65
CA VAL A 230 -1.41 13.28 31.14
C VAL A 230 -2.06 14.46 31.88
N SER A 231 -3.07 15.06 31.27
CA SER A 231 -4.13 15.75 32.00
C SER A 231 -5.43 15.07 31.68
N ALA A 232 -5.74 14.06 32.50
CA ALA A 232 -7.09 13.57 32.69
C ALA A 232 -7.91 14.67 33.35
N ALA A 233 -8.44 15.61 32.57
CA ALA A 233 -9.45 16.55 33.02
C ALA A 233 -10.15 17.19 31.81
N GLY A 234 -11.44 16.94 31.68
CA GLY A 234 -12.32 17.77 30.87
C GLY A 234 -12.58 17.26 29.46
N SER A 235 -13.58 16.37 29.36
CA SER A 235 -14.54 16.39 28.26
C SER A 235 -15.01 17.83 28.02
N SER A 236 -14.35 18.56 27.12
CA SER A 236 -14.90 19.79 26.56
C SER A 236 -15.27 19.50 25.11
N ARG A 237 -16.56 19.65 24.81
CA ARG A 237 -17.15 19.75 23.47
C ARG A 237 -16.55 20.96 22.74
N ARG A 238 -15.25 20.95 22.46
CA ARG A 238 -14.56 22.02 21.77
C ARG A 238 -14.67 21.71 20.28
N GLY A 239 -15.29 22.62 19.52
CA GLY A 239 -15.45 22.50 18.07
C GLY A 239 -14.12 22.20 17.36
N TRP A 240 -14.21 21.74 16.12
CA TRP A 240 -13.02 21.40 15.33
C TRP A 240 -12.13 22.65 15.22
N PRO A 241 -10.88 22.62 15.73
CA PRO A 241 -9.97 23.72 15.49
C PRO A 241 -9.77 23.85 13.98
N MET A 242 -9.60 25.09 13.50
CA MET A 242 -9.52 25.37 12.07
C MET A 242 -8.46 24.52 11.35
N LYS A 243 -7.39 24.14 12.06
CA LYS A 243 -6.36 23.22 11.58
C LYS A 243 -6.88 21.83 11.20
N ASP A 244 -7.75 21.23 12.01
CA ASP A 244 -8.29 19.89 11.73
C ASP A 244 -9.26 19.93 10.55
N ILE A 245 -10.01 21.02 10.41
CA ILE A 245 -10.89 21.25 9.25
C ILE A 245 -10.05 21.37 8.00
N VAL A 246 -8.96 22.16 8.03
CA VAL A 246 -8.04 22.30 6.90
C VAL A 246 -7.42 20.95 6.52
N VAL A 247 -7.01 20.14 7.50
CA VAL A 247 -6.50 18.78 7.23
C VAL A 247 -7.60 17.92 6.59
N LEU A 248 -8.82 17.92 7.10
CA LEU A 248 -9.91 17.14 6.48
C LEU A 248 -10.24 17.62 5.06
N VAL A 249 -10.24 18.94 4.83
CA VAL A 249 -10.41 19.54 3.51
C VAL A 249 -9.25 19.13 2.59
N SER A 250 -8.00 19.12 3.07
CA SER A 250 -6.87 18.66 2.25
C SER A 250 -6.98 17.18 1.86
N LEU A 251 -7.52 16.34 2.74
CA LEU A 251 -7.77 14.93 2.43
C LEU A 251 -8.88 14.78 1.40
N ALA A 252 -9.94 15.58 1.50
CA ALA A 252 -11.00 15.61 0.51
C ALA A 252 -10.50 16.11 -0.85
N VAL A 253 -9.66 17.16 -0.86
CA VAL A 253 -9.04 17.69 -2.09
C VAL A 253 -8.11 16.63 -2.71
N ALA A 254 -7.26 15.97 -1.92
CA ALA A 254 -6.40 14.91 -2.41
C ALA A 254 -7.23 13.76 -3.04
N LEU A 255 -8.32 13.35 -2.38
CA LEU A 255 -9.24 12.33 -2.91
C LEU A 255 -9.89 12.76 -4.23
N VAL A 256 -10.38 14.00 -4.32
CA VAL A 256 -11.00 14.53 -5.54
C VAL A 256 -9.98 14.62 -6.67
N LEU A 257 -8.78 15.12 -6.41
CA LEU A 257 -7.72 15.21 -7.42
C LEU A 257 -7.27 13.82 -7.89
N GLN A 258 -7.20 12.83 -7.00
CA GLN A 258 -6.93 11.45 -7.39
C GLN A 258 -7.98 10.92 -8.38
N LEU A 259 -9.26 11.24 -8.16
CA LEU A 259 -10.35 10.78 -9.01
C LEU A 259 -10.42 11.50 -10.36
N VAL A 260 -9.99 12.76 -10.42
CA VAL A 260 -10.04 13.57 -11.65
C VAL A 260 -8.82 13.36 -12.53
N PHE A 261 -7.64 13.28 -11.92
CA PHE A 261 -6.36 13.24 -12.64
C PHE A 261 -5.73 11.85 -12.69
N GLU A 262 -6.28 10.87 -11.96
CA GLU A 262 -5.75 9.51 -11.84
C GLU A 262 -4.29 9.40 -11.37
N SER A 263 -3.67 10.51 -10.95
CA SER A 263 -2.27 10.57 -10.50
C SER A 263 -2.16 10.83 -9.00
N LEU A 264 -1.48 9.91 -8.32
CA LEU A 264 -1.23 9.97 -6.89
C LEU A 264 -0.29 11.11 -6.51
N VAL A 265 0.61 11.48 -7.41
CA VAL A 265 1.53 12.61 -7.23
C VAL A 265 0.71 13.90 -7.16
N ILE A 266 -0.20 14.12 -8.12
CA ILE A 266 -1.06 15.31 -8.15
C ILE A 266 -1.98 15.36 -6.92
N ALA A 267 -2.57 14.22 -6.55
CA ALA A 267 -3.41 14.11 -5.37
C ALA A 267 -2.67 14.50 -4.08
N ALA A 268 -1.50 13.90 -3.85
CA ALA A 268 -0.72 14.15 -2.65
C ALA A 268 -0.16 15.58 -2.62
N LEU A 269 0.31 16.12 -3.76
CA LEU A 269 0.75 17.51 -3.86
C LEU A 269 -0.39 18.49 -3.58
N GLY A 270 -1.57 18.27 -4.17
CA GLY A 270 -2.73 19.14 -3.96
C GLY A 270 -3.19 19.15 -2.50
N GLY A 271 -3.25 17.99 -1.84
CA GLY A 271 -3.53 17.91 -0.41
C GLY A 271 -2.48 18.66 0.43
N LEU A 272 -1.20 18.45 0.13
CA LEU A 272 -0.10 19.10 0.83
C LEU A 272 -0.10 20.63 0.62
N LEU A 273 -0.42 21.11 -0.59
CA LEU A 273 -0.56 22.54 -0.90
C LEU A 273 -1.67 23.19 -0.07
N VAL A 274 -2.83 22.54 0.06
CA VAL A 274 -3.92 23.04 0.91
C VAL A 274 -3.46 23.19 2.35
N ILE A 275 -2.74 22.21 2.89
CA ILE A 275 -2.19 22.26 4.26
C ILE A 275 -1.27 23.48 4.46
N PHE A 276 -0.34 23.72 3.54
CA PHE A 276 0.64 24.80 3.65
C PHE A 276 0.02 26.18 3.37
N ILE A 277 -0.86 26.31 2.38
CA ILE A 277 -1.54 27.57 2.02
C ILE A 277 -2.43 28.04 3.18
N PHE A 278 -3.24 27.14 3.75
CA PHE A 278 -4.14 27.48 4.87
C PHE A 278 -3.45 27.43 6.25
N ARG A 279 -2.11 27.30 6.29
CA ARG A 279 -1.27 27.32 7.50
C ARG A 279 -1.71 26.35 8.59
N ALA A 280 -2.18 25.16 8.21
CA ALA A 280 -2.37 24.07 9.18
C ALA A 280 -1.01 23.65 9.77
N GLU A 281 0.01 23.59 8.90
CA GLU A 281 1.43 23.40 9.24
C GLU A 281 2.22 24.67 8.88
N ARG A 282 3.31 24.96 9.61
CA ARG A 282 4.16 26.12 9.30
C ARG A 282 5.08 25.76 8.15
N TRP A 283 5.26 26.70 7.22
CA TRP A 283 6.20 26.57 6.10
C TRP A 283 7.64 26.25 6.56
N ARG A 284 8.04 26.76 7.73
CA ARG A 284 9.36 26.50 8.34
C ARG A 284 9.54 25.05 8.80
N ASP A 285 8.45 24.34 9.06
CA ASP A 285 8.47 22.94 9.48
C ASP A 285 8.35 21.99 8.27
N GLY A 286 8.27 22.53 7.04
CA GLY A 286 8.11 21.76 5.80
C GLY A 286 9.21 20.73 5.58
N ASP A 287 10.47 21.11 5.76
CA ASP A 287 11.62 20.21 5.60
C ASP A 287 11.57 19.04 6.60
N ASP A 288 11.18 19.29 7.85
CA ASP A 288 11.05 18.26 8.89
C ASP A 288 9.89 17.30 8.59
N VAL A 289 8.79 17.80 8.04
CA VAL A 289 7.64 16.98 7.63
C VAL A 289 8.00 16.10 6.43
N VAL A 290 8.65 16.67 5.40
CA VAL A 290 9.10 15.93 4.21
C VAL A 290 10.14 14.88 4.60
N ALA A 291 11.14 15.24 5.41
CA ALA A 291 12.16 14.29 5.85
C ALA A 291 11.57 13.10 6.62
N LYS A 292 10.60 13.33 7.51
CA LYS A 292 9.89 12.23 8.19
C LYS A 292 8.99 11.44 7.24
N GLY A 293 8.38 12.11 6.25
CA GLY A 293 7.61 11.45 5.19
C GLY A 293 8.48 10.47 4.38
N VAL A 294 9.65 10.93 3.94
CA VAL A 294 10.67 10.11 3.28
C VAL A 294 11.13 8.97 4.20
N ALA A 295 11.38 9.23 5.48
CA ALA A 295 11.80 8.18 6.40
C ALA A 295 10.75 7.07 6.57
N MET A 296 9.46 7.40 6.53
CA MET A 296 8.37 6.41 6.67
C MET A 296 8.15 5.55 5.43
N MET A 297 8.17 6.16 4.24
CA MET A 297 7.75 5.49 3.00
C MET A 297 8.91 5.25 2.02
N GLY A 298 10.07 5.85 2.26
CA GLY A 298 11.23 5.80 1.36
C GLY A 298 11.76 4.40 1.13
N THR A 299 11.71 3.52 2.13
CA THR A 299 12.08 2.11 1.94
C THR A 299 11.17 1.42 0.92
N ILE A 300 9.86 1.64 0.99
CA ILE A 300 8.89 1.05 0.06
C ILE A 300 9.07 1.68 -1.33
N ALA A 301 9.19 3.00 -1.40
CA ALA A 301 9.46 3.71 -2.66
C ALA A 301 10.70 3.18 -3.37
N PHE A 302 11.79 2.97 -2.62
CA PHE A 302 13.04 2.46 -3.18
C PHE A 302 12.93 0.98 -3.59
N ILE A 303 12.23 0.14 -2.82
CA ILE A 303 11.93 -1.24 -3.23
C ILE A 303 11.19 -1.26 -4.57
N MET A 304 10.22 -0.36 -4.79
CA MET A 304 9.47 -0.29 -6.04
C MET A 304 10.34 0.12 -7.25
N LEU A 305 11.25 1.08 -7.06
CA LEU A 305 12.22 1.47 -8.09
C LEU A 305 13.12 0.29 -8.48
N VAL A 306 13.69 -0.40 -7.48
CA VAL A 306 14.57 -1.55 -7.73
C VAL A 306 13.81 -2.73 -8.34
N ALA A 307 12.56 -2.96 -7.94
CA ALA A 307 11.71 -3.99 -8.54
C ALA A 307 11.42 -3.71 -10.03
N SER A 308 11.27 -2.43 -10.41
CA SER A 308 11.15 -2.01 -11.81
C SER A 308 12.41 -2.34 -12.60
N GLY A 309 13.59 -1.98 -12.06
CA GLY A 309 14.86 -2.34 -12.67
C GLY A 309 15.08 -3.85 -12.80
N TYR A 310 14.68 -4.61 -11.78
CA TYR A 310 14.68 -6.08 -11.82
C TYR A 310 13.82 -6.63 -12.96
N ALA A 311 12.59 -6.13 -13.12
CA ALA A 311 11.69 -6.55 -14.19
C ALA A 311 12.25 -6.22 -15.58
N GLN A 312 12.89 -5.05 -15.73
CA GLN A 312 13.55 -4.66 -16.98
C GLN A 312 14.65 -5.66 -17.36
N VAL A 313 15.51 -6.05 -16.40
CA VAL A 313 16.55 -7.06 -16.64
C VAL A 313 15.93 -8.37 -17.14
N LEU A 314 14.84 -8.85 -16.53
CA LEU A 314 14.21 -10.10 -16.98
C LEU A 314 13.60 -9.98 -18.39
N THR A 315 13.03 -8.83 -18.71
CA THR A 315 12.40 -8.58 -20.02
C THR A 315 13.45 -8.51 -21.13
N GLU A 316 14.52 -7.75 -20.94
CA GLU A 316 15.62 -7.61 -21.92
C GLU A 316 16.39 -8.92 -22.15
N THR A 317 16.38 -9.84 -21.18
CA THR A 317 17.03 -11.15 -21.36
C THR A 317 16.27 -12.10 -22.30
N GLY A 318 15.10 -11.73 -22.82
CA GLY A 318 14.30 -12.53 -23.77
C GLY A 318 13.74 -13.85 -23.22
N ALA A 319 14.12 -14.22 -22.00
CA ALA A 319 13.81 -15.50 -21.39
C ALA A 319 12.33 -15.64 -20.94
N VAL A 320 11.55 -14.56 -20.99
CA VAL A 320 10.08 -14.62 -20.82
C VAL A 320 9.43 -15.29 -22.03
N GLU A 321 9.90 -15.02 -23.25
CA GLU A 321 9.38 -15.60 -24.49
C GLU A 321 9.58 -17.13 -24.52
N ASP A 322 10.74 -17.60 -24.03
CA ASP A 322 11.07 -19.03 -23.91
C ASP A 322 10.18 -19.80 -22.90
N LEU A 323 9.49 -19.12 -21.98
CA LEU A 323 8.60 -19.72 -20.98
C LEU A 323 7.12 -19.73 -21.40
N VAL A 324 6.77 -18.92 -22.41
CA VAL A 324 5.39 -18.76 -22.87
C VAL A 324 5.12 -19.55 -24.15
N ALA A 325 6.16 -19.89 -24.93
CA ALA A 325 6.10 -20.73 -26.13
C ALA A 325 5.86 -22.23 -25.82
#